data_AF-A0A382KFI6-F1
#
_entry.id   AF-A0A382KFI6-F1
#
_cell.length_a   1.000
_cell.length_b   1.000
_cell.length_c   1.000
_cell.angle_alpha   90.00
_cell.angle_beta   90.00
_cell.angle_gamma   90.00
#
_symmetry.space_group_name_H-M   'P 1'
#
loop_
_entity.id
_entity.type
_entity.pdbx_description
1 polymer ?
#
loop_
_entity_poly.entity_id
_entity_poly.type
_entity_poly.pdbx_seq_one_letter_code
_entity_poly.pdbx_strand_id
1 'polypeptide(L)' 'MKKITLFLLLAVFTIPNAFAEVYIDNDRKYIGDDGTIHIVGEIINESEQPINQVNVIAIFYSDGNSI' A
#
# COMPACT_ATOMS: atom_id res chain seq x y z
N MET A 1 -22.51 -29.60 -21.73
CA MET A 1 -21.79 -29.41 -20.44
C MET A 1 -20.26 -29.35 -20.61
N LYS A 2 -19.60 -30.31 -21.28
CA LYS A 2 -18.13 -30.30 -21.51
C LYS A 2 -17.52 -29.00 -22.05
N LYS A 3 -18.17 -28.35 -23.03
CA LYS A 3 -17.68 -27.07 -23.61
C LYS A 3 -17.73 -25.92 -22.61
N ILE A 4 -18.75 -25.89 -21.74
CA ILE A 4 -18.91 -24.88 -20.69
C ILE A 4 -17.84 -25.08 -19.61
N THR A 5 -17.57 -26.34 -19.23
CA THR A 5 -16.49 -26.68 -18.30
C THR A 5 -15.12 -26.27 -18.83
N LEU A 6 -14.83 -26.51 -20.11
CA LEU A 6 -13.58 -26.09 -20.74
C LEU A 6 -13.44 -24.57 -20.82
N PHE A 7 -14.54 -23.88 -21.15
CA PHE A 7 -14.58 -22.43 -21.18
C PHE A 7 -14.33 -21.81 -19.80
N LEU A 8 -14.95 -22.37 -18.75
CA LEU A 8 -14.72 -21.96 -17.36
C LEU A 8 -13.26 -22.18 -16.93
N LEU A 9 -12.63 -23.28 -17.35
CA LEU A 9 -11.21 -23.54 -17.08
C LEU A 9 -10.30 -22.48 -17.71
N LEU A 10 -10.60 -22.09 -18.96
CA LEU A 10 -9.85 -21.07 -19.69
C LEU A 10 -10.04 -19.66 -19.09
N ALA A 11 -11.23 -19.36 -18.56
CA ALA A 11 -11.54 -18.07 -17.93
C ALA A 11 -10.72 -17.78 -16.66
N VAL A 12 -10.17 -18.80 -15.99
CA VAL A 12 -9.30 -18.57 -14.82
C VAL A 12 -8.00 -17.84 -15.21
N PHE A 13 -7.49 -18.08 -16.42
CA PHE A 13 -6.26 -17.45 -16.90
C PHE A 13 -6.45 -15.99 -17.34
N THR A 14 -7.68 -15.51 -17.44
CA THR A 14 -7.96 -14.10 -17.78
C THR A 14 -7.97 -13.19 -16.56
N ILE A 15 -7.86 -13.74 -15.35
CA ILE A 15 -7.77 -12.95 -14.11
C ILE A 15 -6.32 -12.51 -13.97
N PRO A 16 -6.00 -11.21 -14.10
CA PRO A 16 -4.64 -10.74 -13.88
C PRO A 16 -4.26 -10.98 -12.41
N ASN A 17 -3.12 -11.64 -12.19
CA ASN A 17 -2.46 -11.69 -10.87
C ASN A 17 -1.80 -10.33 -10.59
N ALA A 18 -2.61 -9.31 -10.36
CA ALA A 18 -2.13 -7.99 -9.97
C ALA A 18 -2.38 -7.81 -8.47
N PHE A 19 -1.59 -8.53 -7.66
CA PHE A 19 -1.45 -8.18 -6.26
C PHE A 19 -0.41 -7.07 -6.20
N ALA A 20 -0.87 -5.83 -6.05
CA ALA A 20 0.03 -4.72 -5.78
C ALA A 20 0.57 -4.89 -4.36
N GLU A 21 1.81 -5.36 -4.25
CA GLU A 21 2.54 -5.37 -2.98
C GLU A 21 3.19 -3.99 -2.83
N VAL A 22 2.42 -3.07 -2.26
CA VAL A 22 2.89 -1.75 -1.85
C VAL A 22 3.08 -1.77 -0.36
N TYR A 23 4.28 -1.46 0.09
CA TYR A 23 4.57 -1.32 1.51
C TYR A 23 5.35 -0.04 1.77
N ILE A 24 5.41 0.32 3.04
CA ILE A 24 6.21 1.42 3.53
C ILE A 24 7.51 0.82 4.05
N ASP A 25 8.62 1.14 3.41
CA ASP A 25 9.94 0.83 3.95
C ASP A 25 10.43 2.04 4.76
N ASN A 26 10.89 1.78 5.99
CA ASN A 26 11.43 2.75 6.94
C ASN A 26 10.45 3.85 7.41
N ASP A 27 9.76 3.67 8.54
CA ASP A 27 8.99 4.73 9.20
C ASP A 27 9.80 5.43 10.28
N ARG A 28 10.23 6.67 10.02
CA ARG A 28 10.84 7.53 11.03
C ARG A 28 9.89 8.64 11.43
N LYS A 29 9.81 8.86 12.75
CA LYS A 29 9.18 10.05 13.32
C LYS A 29 10.18 10.82 14.17
N TYR A 30 10.18 12.14 14.05
CA TYR A 30 10.99 13.02 14.89
C TYR A 30 10.33 14.39 15.03
N ILE A 31 10.77 15.17 16.01
CA ILE A 31 10.37 16.57 16.20
C ILE A 31 11.51 17.43 15.70
N GLY A 32 11.22 18.37 14.79
CA GLY A 32 12.18 19.33 14.28
C GLY A 32 12.58 20.36 15.33
N ASP A 33 13.66 21.10 15.07
CA ASP A 33 14.11 22.18 15.96
C ASP A 33 13.09 23.33 16.08
N ASP A 34 12.13 23.38 15.15
CA ASP A 34 10.97 24.28 15.13
C ASP A 34 9.75 23.77 15.93
N GLY A 35 9.85 22.58 16.52
CA GLY A 35 8.76 21.91 17.25
C GLY A 35 7.76 21.16 16.36
N THR A 36 7.97 21.10 15.05
CA THR A 36 7.06 20.40 14.11
C THR A 36 7.31 18.89 14.13
N ILE A 37 6.24 18.07 14.08
CA ILE A 37 6.36 16.62 13.94
C ILE A 37 6.60 16.26 12.47
N HIS A 38 7.68 15.55 12.20
CA HIS A 38 8.00 14.98 10.90
C HIS A 38 7.73 13.47 10.90
N ILE A 39 7.01 12.98 9.89
CA ILE A 39 6.87 11.56 9.57
C ILE A 39 7.49 11.35 8.19
N VAL A 40 8.47 10.45 8.11
CA VAL A 40 9.21 10.14 6.88
C VAL A 40 9.14 8.65 6.65
N GLY A 41 8.77 8.25 5.44
CA GLY A 41 8.91 6.88 4.97
C GLY A 41 8.91 6.78 3.46
N GLU A 42 9.35 5.62 2.96
CA GLU A 42 9.46 5.33 1.53
C GLU A 42 8.33 4.41 1.11
N ILE A 43 7.66 4.74 0.00
CA ILE A 43 6.58 3.91 -0.56
C ILE A 43 7.18 3.15 -1.74
N ILE A 44 7.30 1.84 -1.60
CA ILE A 44 7.88 0.97 -2.63
C ILE A 44 6.75 0.26 -3.36
N ASN A 45 6.75 0.36 -4.68
CA ASN A 45 5.89 -0.43 -5.55
C ASN A 45 6.70 -1.61 -6.11
N GLU A 46 6.54 -2.80 -5.53
CA GLU A 46 7.19 -4.02 -6.03
C GLU A 46 6.35 -4.73 -7.11
N SER A 47 5.27 -4.12 -7.58
CA SER A 47 4.48 -4.70 -8.66
C SER A 47 5.07 -4.39 -10.03
N GLU A 48 4.79 -5.30 -10.98
CA GLU A 48 5.13 -5.14 -12.39
C GLU A 48 4.29 -4.08 -13.11
N GLN A 49 3.38 -3.39 -12.42
CA GLN A 49 2.48 -2.40 -12.98
C GLN A 49 2.71 -1.00 -12.38
N PRO A 50 2.55 0.07 -13.17
CA PRO A 50 2.67 1.43 -12.64
C PRO A 50 1.50 1.75 -11.70
N ILE A 51 1.82 2.36 -10.55
CA ILE A 51 0.83 2.92 -9.64
C ILE A 51 0.78 4.42 -9.84
N ASN A 52 -0.36 4.91 -10.34
CA ASN A 52 -0.52 6.31 -10.72
C ASN A 52 -0.99 7.20 -9.55
N GLN A 53 -1.46 6.61 -8.45
CA GLN A 53 -2.03 7.32 -7.31
C GLN A 53 -1.75 6.57 -6.02
N VAL A 54 -1.42 7.30 -4.96
CA VAL A 54 -1.20 6.77 -3.62
C VAL A 54 -1.96 7.64 -2.62
N ASN A 55 -2.64 7.01 -1.66
CA ASN A 55 -3.30 7.68 -0.55
C ASN A 55 -2.53 7.35 0.74
N VAL A 56 -2.05 8.38 1.43
CA VAL A 56 -1.29 8.24 2.69
C VAL A 56 -2.12 8.81 3.83
N ILE A 57 -2.39 7.98 4.84
CA ILE A 57 -3.15 8.37 6.03
C ILE A 57 -2.24 8.25 7.24
N ALA A 58 -2.01 9.37 7.93
CA ALA A 58 -1.31 9.39 9.21
C ALA A 58 -2.32 9.62 10.34
N ILE A 59 -2.29 8.77 11.37
CA ILE A 59 -3.13 8.88 12.56
C ILE A 59 -2.23 9.12 13.76
N PHE A 60 -2.43 10.24 14.44
CA PHE A 60 -1.70 10.60 15.65
C PHE A 60 -2.51 10.19 16.88
N TYR A 61 -1.86 9.49 17.79
CA TYR A 61 -2.42 9.13 19.09
C TYR A 61 -1.66 9.88 20.17
N SER A 62 -2.39 10.45 21.14
CA SER A 62 -1.83 11.00 22.37
C SER A 62 -2.48 10.28 23.54
N ASP A 63 -1.68 9.89 24.52
CA ASP A 63 -2.15 9.27 25.76
C ASP A 63 -2.64 10.29 26.80
N GLY A 64 -2.76 11.56 26.41
CA GLY A 64 -3.24 12.64 27.28
C GLY A 64 -2.17 13.21 28.23
N ASN A 65 -0.95 12.70 28.20
CA ASN A 65 0.19 13.46 28.70
C ASN A 65 0.58 14.48 27.64
N SER A 66 0.11 15.71 27.82
CA SER A 66 0.53 16.86 27.05
C SER A 66 2.06 16.90 26.97
N ILE A 67 2.58 17.00 25.76
CA ILE A 67 3.99 17.35 25.52
C ILE A 67 4.24 18.77 26.05
#